data_AF-A0A9D5ERF0-F1
#
_entry.id   AF-A0A9D5ERF0-F1
#
_cell.length_a   1.000
_cell.length_b   1.000
_cell.length_c   1.000
_cell.angle_alpha   90.00
_cell.angle_beta   90.00
_cell.angle_gamma   90.00
#
_symmetry.space_group_name_H-M   'P 1'
#
loop_
_entity.id
_entity.type
_entity.pdbx_description
1 polymer ?
#
loop_
_entity_poly.entity_id
_entity_poly.type
_entity_poly.pdbx_seq_one_letter_code
_entity_poly.pdbx_strand_id
1 'polypeptide(L)'
;MSDEQGFLKAINRDPKELTHRLVYADWLDERDDPRGDFIRLHLALKATAPDHCDRVAGEHELSQLRKVCEPAWLAVIEREYALPRAAHSQHGCGCFEGLSGKKNSPTPYFHVEAQDTECDAWKRLLDLVEDAAADGREEFAPLREMDRATRLQIRTLPPTIAKLKAVKQLHLYGSNLVRIPPEIGEMTSLEEFTPYTSYELHWFPYEITRCPNLKDSTVSTRALYGNYKYRPPFPRLKTGAEVTPGLLETERLPLKRWQGNSSRPCSVCGQPFEDRRQHRVWVSLRVATDVLPLLVNACSEDCIKRLPAPSSKYVQTPHKGRHGVQQPPRGF
;
A
#
# COMPACT_ATOMS: atom_id res chain seq x y z
N MET A 1 -2.48 -18.96 37.33
CA MET A 1 -2.75 -18.33 36.01
C MET A 1 -1.84 -19.04 35.03
N SER A 2 -2.32 -19.46 33.85
CA SER A 2 -1.39 -20.03 32.88
C SER A 2 -0.37 -18.97 32.46
N ASP A 3 0.87 -19.35 32.20
CA ASP A 3 1.94 -18.41 31.84
C ASP A 3 1.54 -17.54 30.63
N GLU A 4 0.78 -18.11 29.69
CA GLU A 4 0.19 -17.42 28.54
C GLU A 4 -0.77 -16.27 28.91
N GLN A 5 -1.62 -16.45 29.92
CA GLN A 5 -2.54 -15.40 30.37
C GLN A 5 -1.78 -14.19 30.92
N GLY A 6 -0.57 -14.38 31.44
CA GLY A 6 0.32 -13.30 31.86
C GLY A 6 0.72 -12.41 30.69
N PHE A 7 1.18 -13.02 29.59
CA PHE A 7 1.57 -12.30 28.37
C PHE A 7 0.39 -11.54 27.74
N LEU A 8 -0.75 -12.20 27.58
CA LEU A 8 -1.94 -11.57 26.99
C LEU A 8 -2.44 -10.39 27.83
N LYS A 9 -2.37 -10.47 29.17
CA LYS A 9 -2.70 -9.34 30.06
C LYS A 9 -1.73 -8.17 29.91
N ALA A 10 -0.43 -8.44 29.73
CA ALA A 10 0.57 -7.40 29.52
C ALA A 10 0.33 -6.65 28.19
N ILE A 11 0.11 -7.40 27.10
CA ILE A 11 -0.23 -6.84 25.78
C ILE A 11 -1.52 -6.01 25.86
N ASN A 12 -2.51 -6.48 26.62
CA ASN A 12 -3.78 -5.78 26.75
C ASN A 12 -3.70 -4.49 27.57
N ARG A 13 -2.78 -4.44 28.54
CA ARG A 13 -2.53 -3.27 29.40
C ARG A 13 -1.79 -2.17 28.66
N ASP A 14 -0.83 -2.55 27.80
CA ASP A 14 -0.12 -1.61 26.94
C ASP A 14 -0.07 -2.12 25.49
N PRO A 15 -1.12 -1.85 24.69
CA PRO A 15 -1.20 -2.33 23.31
C PRO A 15 -0.19 -1.69 22.37
N LYS A 16 0.49 -0.59 22.74
CA LYS A 16 1.47 0.08 21.88
C LYS A 16 2.89 -0.44 22.10
N GLU A 17 3.15 -1.03 23.26
CA GLU A 17 4.44 -1.62 23.57
C GLU A 17 4.68 -2.90 22.73
N LEU A 18 5.71 -2.87 21.90
CA LEU A 18 6.06 -3.98 21.01
C LEU A 18 6.78 -5.10 21.75
N THR A 19 7.53 -4.76 22.80
CA THR A 19 8.33 -5.71 23.57
C THR A 19 7.48 -6.84 24.14
N HIS A 20 6.28 -6.54 24.66
CA HIS A 20 5.37 -7.56 25.19
C HIS A 20 4.94 -8.58 24.14
N ARG A 21 4.79 -8.17 22.88
CA ARG A 21 4.43 -9.07 21.78
C ARG A 21 5.62 -9.91 21.35
N LEU A 22 6.81 -9.33 21.26
CA LEU A 22 8.03 -10.05 20.86
C LEU A 22 8.43 -11.09 21.90
N VAL A 23 8.42 -10.75 23.19
CA VAL A 23 8.70 -11.72 24.28
C VAL A 23 7.67 -12.86 24.27
N TYR A 24 6.40 -12.55 24.01
CA TYR A 24 5.37 -13.59 23.87
C TYR A 24 5.60 -14.47 22.64
N ALA A 25 6.05 -13.90 21.52
CA ALA A 25 6.42 -14.66 20.33
C ALA A 25 7.61 -15.59 20.58
N ASP A 26 8.64 -15.14 21.32
CA ASP A 26 9.77 -15.99 21.71
C ASP A 26 9.30 -17.17 22.58
N TRP A 27 8.41 -16.92 23.53
CA TRP A 27 7.81 -17.97 24.37
C TRP A 27 6.98 -18.99 23.56
N LEU A 28 6.32 -18.56 22.49
CA LEU A 28 5.59 -19.42 21.56
C LEU A 28 6.53 -20.26 20.69
N ASP A 29 7.65 -19.69 20.24
CA ASP A 29 8.63 -20.39 19.41
C ASP A 29 9.31 -21.55 20.14
N GLU A 30 9.62 -21.39 21.43
CA GLU A 30 10.16 -22.48 22.27
C GLU A 30 9.24 -23.72 22.31
N ARG A 31 7.98 -23.55 21.89
CA ARG A 31 6.93 -24.56 21.88
C ARG A 31 6.50 -24.95 20.46
N ASP A 32 7.24 -24.48 19.43
CA ASP A 32 6.94 -24.69 18.02
C ASP A 32 5.51 -24.25 17.63
N ASP A 33 5.02 -23.17 18.24
CA ASP A 33 3.67 -22.66 18.03
C ASP A 33 3.64 -21.62 16.88
N PRO A 34 2.85 -21.83 15.81
CA PRO A 34 2.80 -20.93 14.65
C PRO A 34 2.29 -19.52 14.97
N ARG A 35 1.70 -19.30 16.15
CA ARG A 35 1.29 -17.97 16.62
C ARG A 35 2.48 -17.05 16.84
N GLY A 36 3.67 -17.58 17.13
CA GLY A 36 4.91 -16.79 17.21
C GLY A 36 5.22 -16.11 15.87
N ASP A 37 5.08 -16.85 14.77
CA ASP A 37 5.24 -16.34 13.41
C ASP A 37 4.18 -15.31 13.05
N PHE A 38 2.93 -15.56 13.44
CA PHE A 38 1.85 -14.61 13.23
C PHE A 38 2.19 -13.26 13.85
N ILE A 39 2.64 -13.24 15.12
CA ILE A 39 2.98 -12.00 15.82
C ILE A 39 4.12 -11.26 15.09
N ARG A 40 5.21 -11.96 14.73
CA ARG A 40 6.35 -11.32 14.08
C ARG A 40 5.99 -10.79 12.69
N LEU A 41 5.29 -11.57 11.88
CA LEU A 41 4.88 -11.15 10.55
C LEU A 41 3.88 -9.99 10.63
N HIS A 42 2.94 -10.02 11.58
CA HIS A 42 1.99 -8.94 11.83
C HIS A 42 2.71 -7.62 12.16
N LEU A 43 3.69 -7.66 13.09
CA LEU A 43 4.48 -6.50 13.46
C LEU A 43 5.37 -6.02 12.32
N ALA A 44 6.02 -6.94 11.60
CA ALA A 44 6.86 -6.62 10.46
C ALA A 44 6.06 -5.94 9.35
N LEU A 45 4.85 -6.41 9.03
CA LEU A 45 3.96 -5.78 8.05
C LEU A 45 3.51 -4.37 8.46
N LYS A 46 3.31 -4.10 9.76
CA LYS A 46 3.04 -2.73 10.24
C LYS A 46 4.24 -1.80 10.08
N ALA A 47 5.43 -2.29 10.35
CA ALA A 47 6.67 -1.51 10.20
C ALA A 47 7.10 -1.38 8.72
N THR A 48 6.55 -2.22 7.86
CA THR A 48 6.91 -2.33 6.45
C THR A 48 6.26 -1.23 5.62
N ALA A 49 7.06 -0.64 4.71
CA ALA A 49 6.54 0.35 3.78
C ALA A 49 5.38 -0.23 2.94
N PRO A 50 4.35 0.57 2.63
CA PRO A 50 3.13 0.04 2.02
C PRO A 50 3.32 -0.46 0.58
N ASP A 51 4.41 -0.03 -0.04
CA ASP A 51 4.90 -0.41 -1.35
C ASP A 51 6.07 -1.40 -1.28
N HIS A 52 6.33 -2.09 -0.15
CA HIS A 52 7.39 -3.10 -0.06
C HIS A 52 7.12 -4.30 -0.99
N CYS A 53 8.16 -4.86 -1.62
CA CYS A 53 8.07 -5.99 -2.56
C CYS A 53 7.35 -7.20 -1.96
N ASP A 54 7.78 -7.59 -0.77
CA ASP A 54 7.22 -8.74 -0.07
C ASP A 54 5.87 -8.49 0.59
N ARG A 55 5.33 -7.26 0.56
CA ARG A 55 4.14 -6.95 1.37
C ARG A 55 2.94 -7.81 1.01
N VAL A 56 2.70 -8.05 -0.29
CA VAL A 56 1.59 -8.91 -0.73
C VAL A 56 1.81 -10.35 -0.25
N ALA A 57 3.02 -10.89 -0.44
CA ALA A 57 3.35 -12.24 0.00
C ALA A 57 3.19 -12.38 1.53
N GLY A 58 3.63 -11.36 2.28
CA GLY A 58 3.43 -11.30 3.72
C GLY A 58 1.96 -11.14 4.13
N GLU A 59 1.18 -10.30 3.48
CA GLU A 59 -0.27 -10.17 3.71
C GLU A 59 -0.97 -11.52 3.46
N HIS A 60 -0.55 -12.27 2.44
CA HIS A 60 -1.05 -13.62 2.17
C HIS A 60 -0.60 -14.65 3.22
N GLU A 61 0.67 -14.65 3.65
CA GLU A 61 1.16 -15.57 4.68
C GLU A 61 0.53 -15.28 6.05
N LEU A 62 0.38 -14.01 6.40
CA LEU A 62 -0.35 -13.57 7.60
C LEU A 62 -1.81 -14.06 7.56
N SER A 63 -2.43 -14.04 6.37
CA SER A 63 -3.75 -14.65 6.10
C SER A 63 -3.78 -16.13 6.48
N GLN A 64 -2.78 -16.91 6.06
CA GLN A 64 -2.73 -18.35 6.34
C GLN A 64 -2.50 -18.62 7.82
N LEU A 65 -1.61 -17.86 8.47
CA LEU A 65 -1.36 -17.96 9.90
C LEU A 65 -2.60 -17.57 10.72
N ARG A 66 -3.38 -16.58 10.26
CA ARG A 66 -4.64 -16.18 10.92
C ARG A 66 -5.62 -17.35 11.07
N LYS A 67 -5.68 -18.27 10.09
CA LYS A 67 -6.64 -19.40 10.08
C LYS A 67 -6.44 -20.41 11.20
N VAL A 68 -5.21 -20.51 11.73
CA VAL A 68 -4.89 -21.44 12.82
C VAL A 68 -4.99 -20.79 14.20
N CYS A 69 -5.31 -19.49 14.28
CA CYS A 69 -5.40 -18.73 15.51
C CYS A 69 -6.84 -18.61 16.02
N GLU A 70 -7.03 -18.69 17.34
CA GLU A 70 -8.35 -18.50 17.94
C GLU A 70 -8.84 -17.04 17.84
N PRO A 71 -10.13 -16.78 17.57
CA PRO A 71 -10.66 -15.41 17.44
C PRO A 71 -10.45 -14.53 18.67
N ALA A 72 -10.58 -15.09 19.87
CA ALA A 72 -10.37 -14.36 21.12
C ALA A 72 -8.91 -13.92 21.29
N TRP A 73 -7.97 -14.75 20.83
CA TRP A 73 -6.54 -14.43 20.83
C TRP A 73 -6.21 -13.34 19.82
N LEU A 74 -6.74 -13.45 18.59
CA LEU A 74 -6.59 -12.44 17.55
C LEU A 74 -7.08 -11.07 18.03
N ALA A 75 -8.22 -11.01 18.71
CA ALA A 75 -8.76 -9.77 19.27
C ALA A 75 -7.82 -9.06 20.27
N VAL A 76 -6.93 -9.79 20.95
CA VAL A 76 -5.92 -9.22 21.86
C VAL A 76 -4.69 -8.77 21.09
N ILE A 77 -4.15 -9.61 20.20
CA ILE A 77 -2.92 -9.31 19.45
C ILE A 77 -3.15 -8.16 18.48
N GLU A 78 -4.28 -8.21 17.78
CA GLU A 78 -4.71 -7.24 16.79
C GLU A 78 -5.55 -6.12 17.40
N ARG A 79 -5.56 -5.90 18.71
CA ARG A 79 -6.43 -4.90 19.35
C ARG A 79 -6.20 -3.47 18.85
N GLU A 80 -5.01 -3.17 18.34
CA GLU A 80 -4.72 -1.91 17.63
C GLU A 80 -5.41 -1.84 16.25
N TYR A 81 -5.75 -3.00 15.68
CA TYR A 81 -6.40 -3.28 14.39
C TYR A 81 -7.86 -3.70 14.51
N ALA A 82 -8.40 -3.89 15.72
CA ALA A 82 -9.84 -3.93 15.92
C ALA A 82 -10.34 -2.54 15.56
N LEU A 83 -10.54 -2.31 14.25
CA LEU A 83 -11.09 -1.09 13.69
C LEU A 83 -12.23 -0.72 14.63
N PRO A 84 -12.12 0.38 15.39
CA PRO A 84 -13.33 0.96 15.91
C PRO A 84 -14.20 1.13 14.66
N ARG A 85 -15.41 0.56 14.70
CA ARG A 85 -16.56 1.03 13.92
C ARG A 85 -16.89 2.49 14.30
N ALA A 86 -15.90 3.31 14.60
CA ALA A 86 -16.05 4.73 14.77
C ALA A 86 -15.98 5.30 13.38
N ALA A 87 -17.16 5.63 12.86
CA ALA A 87 -17.40 6.81 12.06
C ALA A 87 -16.15 7.69 11.85
N HIS A 88 -15.28 7.31 10.92
CA HIS A 88 -14.60 8.34 10.17
C HIS A 88 -15.75 9.12 9.56
N SER A 89 -15.89 10.38 9.98
CA SER A 89 -16.63 11.36 9.21
C SER A 89 -16.20 11.19 7.75
N GLN A 90 -17.06 11.52 6.81
CA GLN A 90 -16.91 11.17 5.39
C GLN A 90 -15.59 11.60 4.71
N HIS A 91 -14.61 12.21 5.41
CA HIS A 91 -13.32 12.64 4.89
C HIS A 91 -12.16 12.54 5.92
N GLY A 92 -11.28 11.54 5.80
CA GLY A 92 -9.84 11.72 6.10
C GLY A 92 -9.09 10.58 6.81
N CYS A 93 -7.94 10.18 6.24
CA CYS A 93 -6.84 9.52 6.96
C CYS A 93 -6.00 10.56 7.74
N GLY A 94 -5.47 10.17 8.91
CA GLY A 94 -4.44 10.91 9.66
C GLY A 94 -3.09 11.13 8.92
N CYS A 95 -2.89 10.45 7.79
CA CYS A 95 -1.71 10.47 6.93
C CYS A 95 -1.28 11.87 6.50
N PHE A 96 -2.27 12.75 6.34
CA PHE A 96 -2.11 14.13 5.92
C PHE A 96 -2.85 15.13 6.83
N GLU A 97 -3.23 14.70 8.04
CA GLU A 97 -4.01 15.50 8.97
C GLU A 97 -3.14 16.58 9.65
N GLY A 98 -3.68 17.80 9.77
CA GLY A 98 -2.94 18.95 10.32
C GLY A 98 -1.83 19.52 9.40
N LEU A 99 -1.69 19.01 8.17
CA LEU A 99 -0.64 19.42 7.25
C LEU A 99 -0.99 20.71 6.51
N SER A 100 -0.60 21.84 7.07
CA SER A 100 -0.37 23.05 6.27
C SER A 100 1.04 23.02 5.69
N GLY A 101 1.28 23.62 4.52
CA GLY A 101 2.63 23.78 3.95
C GLY A 101 3.63 24.60 4.80
N LYS A 102 3.33 24.85 6.07
CA LYS A 102 4.17 25.54 7.05
C LYS A 102 5.27 24.61 7.57
N LYS A 103 6.42 25.17 7.97
CA LYS A 103 7.61 24.41 8.44
C LYS A 103 7.39 23.53 9.69
N ASN A 104 6.35 23.81 10.49
CA ASN A 104 6.08 23.10 11.76
C ASN A 104 4.93 22.08 11.66
N SER A 105 4.45 21.74 10.45
CA SER A 105 3.46 20.69 10.31
C SER A 105 4.09 19.29 10.48
N PRO A 106 3.30 18.29 10.92
CA PRO A 106 3.75 16.90 10.94
C PRO A 106 4.34 16.47 9.60
N THR A 107 5.20 15.45 9.59
CA THR A 107 5.70 14.90 8.31
C THR A 107 4.67 13.93 7.74
N PRO A 108 4.23 14.07 6.48
CA PRO A 108 3.33 13.10 5.86
C PRO A 108 4.00 11.73 5.78
N TYR A 109 3.20 10.70 6.04
CA TYR A 109 3.63 9.30 5.97
C TYR A 109 2.67 8.49 5.09
N PHE A 110 3.11 7.30 4.69
CA PHE A 110 2.29 6.38 3.91
C PHE A 110 1.46 5.48 4.83
N HIS A 111 0.21 5.22 4.44
CA HIS A 111 -0.68 4.25 5.10
C HIS A 111 -0.04 2.88 5.31
N VAL A 112 0.27 2.53 6.56
CA VAL A 112 0.89 1.25 6.91
C VAL A 112 -0.12 0.11 7.08
N GLU A 113 -1.41 0.39 6.87
CA GLU A 113 -2.48 -0.58 7.06
C GLU A 113 -2.37 -1.74 6.05
N ALA A 114 -2.40 -2.97 6.57
CA ALA A 114 -2.44 -4.18 5.77
C ALA A 114 -3.86 -4.40 5.24
N GLN A 115 -3.97 -4.95 4.04
CA GLN A 115 -5.24 -5.49 3.58
C GLN A 115 -5.57 -6.75 4.38
N ASP A 116 -6.77 -6.80 4.97
CA ASP A 116 -7.30 -8.07 5.47
C ASP A 116 -7.67 -8.94 4.27
N THR A 117 -6.86 -9.95 4.02
CA THR A 117 -6.98 -10.88 2.90
C THR A 117 -7.94 -12.03 3.21
N GLU A 118 -8.45 -12.14 4.45
CA GLU A 118 -9.47 -13.13 4.83
C GLU A 118 -10.88 -12.57 4.87
N CYS A 119 -11.07 -11.24 4.83
CA CYS A 119 -12.40 -10.65 4.89
C CYS A 119 -13.24 -11.01 3.65
N ASP A 120 -14.55 -11.10 3.83
CA ASP A 120 -15.49 -11.46 2.76
C ASP A 120 -15.40 -10.49 1.57
N ALA A 121 -15.12 -9.20 1.85
CA ALA A 121 -14.92 -8.20 0.81
C ALA A 121 -13.71 -8.51 -0.09
N TRP A 122 -12.60 -8.96 0.49
CA TRP A 122 -11.40 -9.31 -0.26
C TRP A 122 -11.61 -10.59 -1.07
N LYS A 123 -12.18 -11.63 -0.44
CA LYS A 123 -12.53 -12.89 -1.13
C LYS A 123 -13.46 -12.62 -2.30
N ARG A 124 -14.51 -11.82 -2.10
CA ARG A 124 -15.43 -11.40 -3.17
C ARG A 124 -14.70 -10.62 -4.27
N LEU A 125 -13.77 -9.73 -3.93
CA LEU A 125 -12.98 -9.02 -4.94
C LEU A 125 -12.12 -9.97 -5.79
N LEU A 126 -11.51 -10.99 -5.16
CA LEU A 126 -10.75 -12.01 -5.89
C LEU A 126 -11.66 -12.80 -6.83
N ASP A 127 -12.82 -13.24 -6.36
CA ASP A 127 -13.80 -13.97 -7.19
C ASP A 127 -14.23 -13.13 -8.41
N LEU A 128 -14.53 -11.85 -8.20
CA LEU A 128 -14.88 -10.92 -9.28
C LEU A 128 -13.77 -10.75 -10.32
N VAL A 129 -12.50 -10.74 -9.87
CA VAL A 129 -11.35 -10.69 -10.77
C VAL A 129 -11.23 -11.97 -11.59
N GLU A 130 -11.44 -13.14 -10.98
CA GLU A 130 -11.43 -14.41 -11.72
C GLU A 130 -12.60 -14.51 -12.70
N ASP A 131 -13.81 -14.13 -12.29
CA ASP A 131 -15.00 -14.12 -13.14
C ASP A 131 -14.79 -13.22 -14.36
N ALA A 132 -14.29 -12.00 -14.15
CA ALA A 132 -14.00 -11.05 -15.23
C ALA A 132 -12.85 -11.50 -16.15
N ALA A 133 -11.86 -12.22 -15.61
CA ALA A 133 -10.81 -12.82 -16.42
C ALA A 133 -11.34 -14.00 -17.25
N ALA A 134 -12.26 -14.78 -16.70
CA ALA A 134 -12.83 -15.96 -17.34
C ALA A 134 -13.83 -15.62 -18.46
N ASP A 135 -14.67 -14.59 -18.26
CA ASP A 135 -15.67 -14.17 -19.25
C ASP A 135 -15.15 -13.13 -20.26
N GLY A 136 -13.99 -12.53 -19.99
CA GLY A 136 -13.35 -11.57 -20.89
C GLY A 136 -14.12 -10.27 -21.05
N ARG A 137 -14.90 -9.86 -20.03
CA ARG A 137 -15.64 -8.59 -20.06
C ARG A 137 -14.70 -7.38 -20.26
N GLU A 138 -15.20 -6.38 -20.99
CA GLU A 138 -14.44 -5.16 -21.27
C GLU A 138 -14.60 -4.10 -20.16
N GLU A 139 -15.66 -4.17 -19.34
CA GLU A 139 -15.89 -3.28 -18.20
C GLU A 139 -15.72 -4.06 -16.88
N PHE A 140 -14.91 -3.52 -15.97
CA PHE A 140 -14.75 -4.06 -14.61
C PHE A 140 -15.06 -2.99 -13.56
N ALA A 141 -16.17 -3.19 -12.86
CA ALA A 141 -16.69 -2.28 -11.83
C ALA A 141 -17.00 -3.03 -10.52
N PRO A 142 -16.02 -3.67 -9.87
CA PRO A 142 -16.25 -4.67 -8.82
C PRO A 142 -17.01 -4.13 -7.61
N LEU A 143 -16.89 -2.83 -7.34
CA LEU A 143 -17.52 -2.20 -6.18
C LEU A 143 -19.01 -1.93 -6.35
N ARG A 144 -19.54 -2.02 -7.59
CA ARG A 144 -20.99 -1.98 -7.83
C ARG A 144 -21.67 -3.28 -7.39
N GLU A 145 -20.91 -4.36 -7.29
CA GLU A 145 -21.37 -5.69 -6.86
C GLU A 145 -21.26 -5.90 -5.34
N MET A 146 -20.92 -4.86 -4.59
CA MET A 146 -20.75 -4.91 -3.13
C MET A 146 -21.56 -3.80 -2.46
N ASP A 147 -22.11 -4.09 -1.29
CA ASP A 147 -22.70 -3.04 -0.46
C ASP A 147 -21.64 -2.06 0.08
N ARG A 148 -22.11 -0.93 0.63
CA ARG A 148 -21.23 0.12 1.16
C ARG A 148 -20.32 -0.38 2.28
N ALA A 149 -20.80 -1.25 3.18
CA ALA A 149 -20.02 -1.72 4.32
C ALA A 149 -18.89 -2.67 3.87
N THR A 150 -19.18 -3.50 2.87
CA THR A 150 -18.25 -4.44 2.25
C THR A 150 -17.12 -3.70 1.53
N ARG A 151 -17.45 -2.74 0.64
CA ARG A 151 -16.41 -2.01 -0.12
C ARG A 151 -15.45 -1.18 0.75
N LEU A 152 -15.84 -0.79 1.96
CA LEU A 152 -14.97 -0.05 2.89
C LEU A 152 -13.84 -0.89 3.49
N GLN A 153 -13.90 -2.22 3.35
CA GLN A 153 -12.87 -3.15 3.82
C GLN A 153 -11.75 -3.36 2.78
N ILE A 154 -11.88 -2.77 1.59
CA ILE A 154 -10.90 -2.88 0.50
C ILE A 154 -10.01 -1.63 0.50
N ARG A 155 -8.72 -1.82 0.80
CA ARG A 155 -7.69 -0.76 0.89
C ARG A 155 -6.73 -0.76 -0.30
N THR A 156 -6.59 -1.88 -1.00
CA THR A 156 -5.78 -2.02 -2.22
C THR A 156 -6.49 -2.93 -3.21
N LEU A 157 -6.06 -2.93 -4.47
CA LEU A 157 -6.41 -4.00 -5.40
C LEU A 157 -5.44 -5.19 -5.24
N PRO A 158 -5.88 -6.43 -5.52
CA PRO A 158 -5.01 -7.60 -5.53
C PRO A 158 -4.09 -7.61 -6.77
N PRO A 159 -2.88 -8.17 -6.69
CA PRO A 159 -2.02 -8.38 -7.87
C PRO A 159 -2.68 -9.19 -8.99
N THR A 160 -3.67 -10.03 -8.67
CA THR A 160 -4.43 -10.81 -9.65
C THR A 160 -5.19 -9.95 -10.65
N ILE A 161 -5.34 -8.64 -10.44
CA ILE A 161 -5.86 -7.72 -11.46
C ILE A 161 -5.05 -7.74 -12.77
N ALA A 162 -3.78 -8.18 -12.74
CA ALA A 162 -2.99 -8.43 -13.95
C ALA A 162 -3.63 -9.45 -14.90
N LYS A 163 -4.53 -10.33 -14.42
CA LYS A 163 -5.25 -11.32 -15.24
C LYS A 163 -6.25 -10.67 -16.19
N LEU A 164 -6.71 -9.46 -15.90
CA LEU A 164 -7.75 -8.75 -16.63
C LEU A 164 -7.24 -8.17 -17.97
N LYS A 165 -6.84 -9.05 -18.90
CA LYS A 165 -6.28 -8.67 -20.20
C LYS A 165 -7.31 -8.14 -21.20
N ALA A 166 -8.60 -8.42 -20.99
CA ALA A 166 -9.69 -7.96 -21.86
C ALA A 166 -10.35 -6.65 -21.37
N VAL A 167 -10.18 -6.31 -20.09
CA VAL A 167 -10.80 -5.13 -19.49
C VAL A 167 -10.21 -3.85 -20.10
N LYS A 168 -11.09 -3.03 -20.67
CA LYS A 168 -10.82 -1.70 -21.22
C LYS A 168 -11.19 -0.59 -20.25
N GLN A 169 -12.22 -0.79 -19.43
CA GLN A 169 -12.74 0.21 -18.50
C GLN A 169 -12.65 -0.30 -17.06
N LEU A 170 -11.82 0.35 -16.23
CA LEU A 170 -11.65 0.02 -14.82
C LEU A 170 -12.32 1.09 -13.94
N HIS A 171 -13.51 0.77 -13.43
CA HIS A 171 -14.30 1.68 -12.60
C HIS A 171 -14.21 1.32 -11.12
N LEU A 172 -13.56 2.19 -10.34
CA LEU A 172 -13.34 2.02 -8.90
C LEU A 172 -14.00 3.16 -8.11
N TYR A 173 -15.09 3.70 -8.65
CA TYR A 173 -15.89 4.72 -7.98
C TYR A 173 -16.44 4.22 -6.65
N GLY A 174 -16.41 5.08 -5.63
CA GLY A 174 -16.78 4.73 -4.27
C GLY A 174 -15.79 3.77 -3.62
N SER A 175 -14.55 3.69 -4.06
CA SER A 175 -13.56 2.90 -3.34
C SER A 175 -12.97 3.68 -2.17
N ASN A 176 -12.47 2.97 -1.16
CA ASN A 176 -11.62 3.54 -0.12
C ASN A 176 -10.16 3.08 -0.31
N LEU A 177 -9.77 3.01 -1.60
CA LEU A 177 -8.44 2.58 -1.97
C LEU A 177 -7.42 3.60 -1.49
N VAL A 178 -6.33 3.02 -1.02
CA VAL A 178 -5.15 3.71 -0.55
C VAL A 178 -3.97 3.43 -1.47
N ARG A 179 -3.99 2.28 -2.14
CA ARG A 179 -2.92 1.76 -2.99
C ARG A 179 -3.48 1.12 -4.25
N ILE A 180 -2.66 1.15 -5.30
CA ILE A 180 -2.84 0.39 -6.54
C ILE A 180 -1.58 -0.48 -6.70
N PRO A 181 -1.72 -1.79 -6.96
CA PRO A 181 -0.59 -2.69 -7.14
C PRO A 181 0.15 -2.41 -8.47
N PRO A 182 1.48 -2.60 -8.56
CA PRO A 182 2.25 -2.39 -9.79
C PRO A 182 1.78 -3.27 -10.96
N GLU A 183 1.14 -4.40 -10.67
CA GLU A 183 0.52 -5.33 -11.61
C GLU A 183 -0.55 -4.68 -12.50
N ILE A 184 -1.03 -3.47 -12.18
CA ILE A 184 -1.91 -2.69 -13.07
C ILE A 184 -1.26 -2.44 -14.42
N GLY A 185 0.08 -2.31 -14.47
CA GLY A 185 0.83 -2.12 -15.69
C GLY A 185 0.75 -3.30 -16.67
N GLU A 186 0.21 -4.44 -16.24
CA GLU A 186 0.01 -5.61 -17.08
C GLU A 186 -1.38 -5.70 -17.71
N MET A 187 -2.30 -4.78 -17.40
CA MET A 187 -3.64 -4.73 -18.02
C MET A 187 -3.55 -4.15 -19.44
N THR A 188 -3.19 -5.00 -20.40
CA THR A 188 -2.81 -4.58 -21.77
C THR A 188 -3.91 -3.90 -22.57
N SER A 189 -5.18 -4.20 -22.29
CA SER A 189 -6.32 -3.58 -22.97
C SER A 189 -6.90 -2.37 -22.24
N LEU A 190 -6.34 -1.97 -21.08
CA LEU A 190 -6.91 -0.88 -20.29
C LEU A 190 -6.83 0.44 -21.07
N GLU A 191 -8.00 1.05 -21.30
CA GLU A 191 -8.19 2.32 -22.01
C GLU A 191 -8.62 3.44 -21.06
N GLU A 192 -9.45 3.12 -20.05
CA GLU A 192 -10.02 4.07 -19.11
C GLU A 192 -9.80 3.62 -17.65
N PHE A 193 -9.18 4.49 -16.85
CA PHE A 193 -8.92 4.25 -15.42
C PHE A 193 -9.58 5.29 -14.53
N THR A 194 -10.62 4.89 -13.79
CA THR A 194 -11.40 5.81 -12.94
C THR A 194 -11.41 5.37 -11.47
N PRO A 195 -10.36 5.68 -10.68
CA PRO A 195 -10.37 5.55 -9.23
C PRO A 195 -10.98 6.78 -8.53
N TYR A 196 -11.67 7.65 -9.26
CA TYR A 196 -12.27 8.85 -8.68
C TYR A 196 -13.11 8.53 -7.43
N THR A 197 -13.01 9.38 -6.42
CA THR A 197 -13.52 9.24 -5.03
C THR A 197 -12.74 8.34 -4.06
N SER A 198 -11.59 7.77 -4.45
CA SER A 198 -10.60 7.26 -3.50
C SER A 198 -9.83 8.43 -2.84
N TYR A 199 -10.40 9.05 -1.81
CA TYR A 199 -9.74 10.22 -1.18
C TYR A 199 -8.45 9.89 -0.44
N GLU A 200 -8.22 8.62 -0.11
CA GLU A 200 -7.01 8.10 0.55
C GLU A 200 -5.92 7.63 -0.44
N LEU A 201 -6.22 7.63 -1.75
CA LEU A 201 -5.27 7.24 -2.79
C LEU A 201 -4.34 8.41 -3.12
N HIS A 202 -3.19 8.43 -2.45
CA HIS A 202 -2.28 9.57 -2.49
C HIS A 202 -1.23 9.49 -3.60
N TRP A 203 -0.98 8.31 -4.16
CA TRP A 203 0.05 8.05 -5.17
C TRP A 203 -0.31 6.85 -6.04
N PHE A 204 0.41 6.71 -7.15
CA PHE A 204 0.21 5.62 -8.11
C PHE A 204 1.54 4.90 -8.41
N PRO A 205 1.51 3.58 -8.67
CA PRO A 205 2.70 2.85 -9.12
C PRO A 205 3.14 3.39 -10.48
N TYR A 206 4.45 3.55 -10.70
CA TYR A 206 4.99 3.97 -12.00
C TYR A 206 4.54 3.05 -13.14
N GLU A 207 4.33 1.77 -12.84
CA GLU A 207 3.94 0.72 -13.75
C GLU A 207 2.62 0.99 -14.48
N ILE A 208 1.75 1.88 -13.98
CA ILE A 208 0.56 2.31 -14.73
C ILE A 208 0.89 2.90 -16.11
N THR A 209 2.10 3.48 -16.26
CA THR A 209 2.63 3.97 -17.55
C THR A 209 2.87 2.88 -18.59
N ARG A 210 2.82 1.59 -18.18
CA ARG A 210 3.01 0.43 -19.06
C ARG A 210 1.71 -0.05 -19.69
N CYS A 211 0.56 0.52 -19.32
CA CYS A 211 -0.71 0.24 -20.00
C CYS A 211 -0.69 0.92 -21.37
N PRO A 212 -0.51 0.19 -22.49
CA PRO A 212 -0.20 0.80 -23.78
C PRO A 212 -1.39 1.55 -24.39
N ASN A 213 -2.61 1.19 -23.99
CA ASN A 213 -3.86 1.73 -24.53
C ASN A 213 -4.52 2.76 -23.61
N LEU A 214 -3.92 3.04 -22.44
CA LEU A 214 -4.52 3.91 -21.42
C LEU A 214 -4.55 5.35 -21.93
N LYS A 215 -5.74 5.81 -22.28
CA LYS A 215 -5.99 7.10 -22.94
C LYS A 215 -6.78 8.06 -22.06
N ASP A 216 -7.66 7.53 -21.21
CA ASP A 216 -8.53 8.29 -20.34
C ASP A 216 -8.30 7.93 -18.87
N SER A 217 -8.21 8.95 -18.02
CA SER A 217 -8.16 8.79 -16.57
C SER A 217 -9.10 9.78 -15.90
N THR A 218 -9.67 9.35 -14.78
CA THR A 218 -10.38 10.26 -13.86
C THR A 218 -9.86 9.99 -12.46
N VAL A 219 -8.82 10.70 -12.06
CA VAL A 219 -8.18 10.54 -10.75
C VAL A 219 -8.40 11.74 -9.82
N SER A 220 -8.47 11.49 -8.52
CA SER A 220 -8.37 12.58 -7.53
C SER A 220 -6.92 12.80 -7.17
N THR A 221 -6.30 13.86 -7.70
CA THR A 221 -4.93 14.28 -7.29
C THR A 221 -4.95 15.22 -6.08
N ARG A 222 -6.11 15.40 -5.44
CA ARG A 222 -6.34 16.41 -4.39
C ARG A 222 -5.37 16.31 -3.22
N ALA A 223 -4.88 15.11 -2.92
CA ALA A 223 -3.96 14.88 -1.82
C ALA A 223 -2.57 15.48 -2.03
N LEU A 224 -1.98 15.42 -3.22
CA LEU A 224 -0.63 15.97 -3.48
C LEU A 224 -0.62 17.17 -4.41
N TYR A 225 -1.59 17.30 -5.31
CA TYR A 225 -1.71 18.41 -6.26
C TYR A 225 -3.00 19.20 -6.10
N GLY A 226 -3.79 18.95 -5.05
CA GLY A 226 -5.02 19.70 -4.79
C GLY A 226 -4.79 21.16 -4.40
N ASN A 227 -5.71 21.73 -3.62
CA ASN A 227 -5.73 23.16 -3.34
C ASN A 227 -4.36 23.68 -2.87
N TYR A 228 -3.75 24.57 -3.66
CA TYR A 228 -2.43 25.16 -3.43
C TYR A 228 -2.19 25.63 -1.99
N LYS A 229 -3.23 26.16 -1.32
CA LYS A 229 -3.13 26.70 0.04
C LYS A 229 -3.04 25.62 1.13
N TYR A 230 -3.62 24.45 0.88
CA TYR A 230 -3.82 23.41 1.89
C TYR A 230 -3.21 22.07 1.50
N ARG A 231 -2.62 21.96 0.31
CA ARG A 231 -2.00 20.71 -0.10
C ARG A 231 -0.76 20.44 0.76
N PRO A 232 -0.59 19.20 1.23
CA PRO A 232 0.58 18.77 1.96
C PRO A 232 1.81 18.66 1.03
N PRO A 233 3.02 18.66 1.60
CA PRO A 233 4.21 18.35 0.83
C PRO A 233 4.27 16.86 0.45
N PHE A 234 5.14 16.52 -0.49
CA PHE A 234 5.41 15.12 -0.81
C PHE A 234 5.99 14.37 0.41
N PRO A 235 5.47 13.17 0.73
CA PRO A 235 6.08 12.28 1.71
C PRO A 235 7.55 12.06 1.41
N ARG A 236 8.39 12.16 2.46
CA ARG A 236 9.82 11.88 2.33
C ARG A 236 10.00 10.37 2.12
N LEU A 237 10.65 10.01 1.02
CA LEU A 237 11.10 8.66 0.74
C LEU A 237 12.38 8.44 1.55
N LYS A 238 12.28 7.58 2.57
CA LYS A 238 13.45 7.14 3.34
C LYS A 238 14.40 6.35 2.44
N THR A 239 15.70 6.58 2.62
CA THR A 239 16.78 5.87 1.93
C THR A 239 17.50 4.98 2.94
N GLY A 240 17.63 3.69 2.66
CA GLY A 240 18.32 2.75 3.55
C GLY A 240 17.74 2.62 4.98
N ALA A 241 18.57 2.18 5.95
CA ALA A 241 18.33 1.73 7.33
C ALA A 241 17.83 2.78 8.29
N GLU A 242 16.99 3.69 7.84
CA GLU A 242 16.21 4.48 8.79
C GLU A 242 15.07 3.59 9.34
N VAL A 243 15.47 2.53 10.05
CA VAL A 243 14.61 1.53 10.71
C VAL A 243 14.19 2.05 12.08
N THR A 244 12.96 1.70 12.44
CA THR A 244 12.48 1.65 13.82
C THR A 244 13.49 0.86 14.67
N PRO A 245 13.83 1.30 15.90
CA PRO A 245 14.68 0.51 16.79
C PRO A 245 14.12 -0.92 16.94
N GLY A 246 14.93 -1.94 16.64
CA GLY A 246 14.57 -3.36 16.82
C GLY A 246 14.34 -4.18 15.54
N LEU A 247 14.46 -3.60 14.35
CA LEU A 247 14.57 -4.35 13.09
C LEU A 247 15.79 -3.84 12.32
N LEU A 248 16.63 -4.74 11.79
CA LEU A 248 17.81 -4.40 10.99
C LEU A 248 17.42 -4.32 9.50
N GLU A 249 18.10 -3.44 8.75
CA GLU A 249 17.87 -3.15 7.32
C GLU A 249 17.80 -4.35 6.37
N THR A 250 18.38 -5.47 6.80
CA THR A 250 18.48 -6.72 6.05
C THR A 250 17.24 -7.59 6.20
N GLU A 251 16.29 -7.22 7.05
CA GLU A 251 15.17 -8.07 7.43
C GLU A 251 14.04 -7.93 6.42
N ARG A 252 14.09 -8.83 5.42
CA ARG A 252 12.91 -9.34 4.72
C ARG A 252 11.77 -9.52 5.74
N LEU A 253 10.52 -9.42 5.29
CA LEU A 253 9.42 -9.92 6.10
C LEU A 253 9.79 -11.36 6.56
N PRO A 254 9.52 -11.75 7.81
CA PRO A 254 9.90 -13.06 8.35
C PRO A 254 9.02 -14.16 7.74
N LEU A 255 9.11 -14.34 6.43
CA LEU A 255 8.37 -15.29 5.62
C LEU A 255 9.07 -16.64 5.72
N LYS A 256 8.80 -17.42 6.78
CA LYS A 256 9.46 -18.70 7.03
C LYS A 256 9.33 -19.67 5.84
N ARG A 257 8.26 -19.57 5.06
CA ARG A 257 7.97 -20.47 3.92
C ARG A 257 8.51 -20.01 2.57
N TRP A 258 9.06 -18.79 2.46
CA TRP A 258 9.60 -18.25 1.21
C TRP A 258 11.13 -18.21 1.26
N GLN A 259 11.79 -19.29 0.83
CA GLN A 259 13.25 -19.33 0.64
C GLN A 259 13.71 -18.61 -0.66
N GLY A 260 13.11 -17.47 -1.00
CA GLY A 260 13.38 -16.75 -2.24
C GLY A 260 13.98 -15.36 -2.00
N ASN A 261 14.93 -14.95 -2.83
CA ASN A 261 15.34 -13.54 -2.89
C ASN A 261 14.13 -12.68 -3.26
N SER A 262 13.75 -11.76 -2.37
CA SER A 262 12.71 -10.74 -2.51
C SER A 262 12.99 -9.80 -3.68
N SER A 263 12.84 -10.32 -4.89
CA SER A 263 13.11 -9.58 -6.11
C SER A 263 11.82 -8.98 -6.62
N ARG A 264 11.84 -7.67 -6.86
CA ARG A 264 10.80 -7.02 -7.65
C ARG A 264 11.37 -6.54 -8.98
N PRO A 265 10.55 -6.45 -10.03
CA PRO A 265 10.98 -5.82 -11.26
C PRO A 265 11.26 -4.34 -11.01
N CYS A 266 12.34 -3.84 -11.60
CA CYS A 266 12.60 -2.41 -11.65
C CYS A 266 11.47 -1.68 -12.38
N SER A 267 10.97 -0.58 -11.81
CA SER A 267 9.94 0.26 -12.44
C SER A 267 10.37 0.78 -13.82
N VAL A 268 11.67 0.95 -14.08
CA VAL A 268 12.19 1.50 -15.34
C VAL A 268 12.58 0.41 -16.34
N CYS A 269 13.48 -0.51 -15.98
CA CYS A 269 13.99 -1.51 -16.93
C CYS A 269 13.30 -2.88 -16.86
N GLY A 270 12.39 -3.09 -15.90
CA GLY A 270 11.71 -4.36 -15.67
C GLY A 270 12.57 -5.47 -15.07
N GLN A 271 13.90 -5.30 -15.02
CA GLN A 271 14.80 -6.34 -14.52
C GLN A 271 14.57 -6.61 -13.03
N PRO A 272 14.57 -7.88 -12.60
CA PRO A 272 14.52 -8.24 -11.19
C PRO A 272 15.72 -7.65 -10.47
N PHE A 273 15.49 -7.00 -9.33
CA PHE A 273 16.55 -6.49 -8.46
C PHE A 273 16.17 -6.62 -6.99
N GLU A 274 17.17 -6.56 -6.13
CA GLU A 274 16.96 -6.48 -4.68
C GLU A 274 16.62 -5.03 -4.31
N ASP A 275 15.37 -4.79 -3.92
CA ASP A 275 14.91 -3.44 -3.61
C ASP A 275 15.35 -2.98 -2.22
N ARG A 276 16.54 -2.39 -2.17
CA ARG A 276 17.09 -1.72 -0.98
C ARG A 276 16.56 -0.29 -0.79
N ARG A 277 15.56 0.13 -1.57
CA ARG A 277 14.94 1.48 -1.57
C ARG A 277 15.91 2.65 -1.80
N GLN A 278 17.14 2.37 -2.21
CA GLN A 278 18.17 3.39 -2.44
C GLN A 278 17.79 4.32 -3.59
N HIS A 279 17.25 3.75 -4.67
CA HIS A 279 16.89 4.49 -5.89
C HIS A 279 15.38 4.72 -6.01
N ARG A 280 14.67 4.84 -4.87
CA ARG A 280 13.24 5.18 -4.86
C ARG A 280 13.01 6.67 -5.05
N VAL A 281 12.21 7.08 -6.04
CA VAL A 281 11.95 8.49 -6.35
C VAL A 281 10.48 8.74 -6.67
N TRP A 282 10.06 9.98 -6.47
CA TRP A 282 8.82 10.53 -7.02
C TRP A 282 9.06 11.10 -8.41
N VAL A 283 8.10 10.94 -9.31
CA VAL A 283 8.06 11.63 -10.61
C VAL A 283 6.62 12.05 -10.95
N SER A 284 6.46 13.20 -11.62
CA SER A 284 5.15 13.73 -12.02
C SER A 284 4.96 13.55 -13.52
N LEU A 285 4.26 12.50 -13.96
CA LEU A 285 4.04 12.23 -15.39
C LEU A 285 2.58 12.33 -15.76
N ARG A 286 2.32 12.77 -17.00
CA ARG A 286 1.01 12.63 -17.62
C ARG A 286 0.78 11.15 -17.92
N VAL A 287 -0.29 10.60 -17.36
CA VAL A 287 -0.77 9.25 -17.62
C VAL A 287 -2.20 9.42 -18.09
N ALA A 288 -2.48 9.02 -19.33
CA ALA A 288 -3.74 9.37 -19.99
C ALA A 288 -3.99 10.90 -19.94
N THR A 289 -5.14 11.31 -19.40
CA THR A 289 -5.59 12.71 -19.34
C THR A 289 -5.04 13.46 -18.12
N ASP A 290 -4.67 12.76 -17.05
CA ASP A 290 -4.24 13.37 -15.78
C ASP A 290 -2.71 13.36 -15.58
N VAL A 291 -2.21 14.24 -14.71
CA VAL A 291 -0.82 14.20 -14.23
C VAL A 291 -0.77 13.54 -12.85
N LEU A 292 -0.08 12.41 -12.75
CA LEU A 292 -0.06 11.58 -11.54
C LEU A 292 1.25 11.74 -10.76
N PRO A 293 1.19 11.71 -9.41
CA PRO A 293 2.37 11.54 -8.57
C PRO A 293 2.74 10.04 -8.55
N LEU A 294 3.73 9.68 -9.36
CA LEU A 294 4.18 8.30 -9.52
C LEU A 294 5.32 7.96 -8.58
N LEU A 295 5.21 6.80 -7.92
CA LEU A 295 6.28 6.22 -7.12
C LEU A 295 7.10 5.24 -7.98
N VAL A 296 8.40 5.49 -8.08
CA VAL A 296 9.34 4.71 -8.89
C VAL A 296 10.27 3.93 -7.97
N ASN A 297 10.35 2.61 -8.16
CA ASN A 297 11.34 1.73 -7.53
C ASN A 297 12.39 1.33 -8.58
N ALA A 298 13.47 2.11 -8.68
CA ALA A 298 14.54 1.88 -9.65
C ALA A 298 15.63 0.94 -9.09
N CYS A 299 16.34 0.21 -9.96
CA CYS A 299 17.47 -0.62 -9.56
C CYS A 299 18.81 0.14 -9.52
N SER A 300 18.89 1.32 -10.13
CA SER A 300 20.11 2.13 -10.20
C SER A 300 19.80 3.59 -10.49
N GLU A 301 20.79 4.46 -10.28
CA GLU A 301 20.75 5.86 -10.73
C GLU A 301 20.60 5.98 -12.26
N ASP A 302 21.14 5.03 -13.03
CA ASP A 302 20.98 5.04 -14.49
C ASP A 302 19.55 4.70 -14.92
N CYS A 303 18.81 3.92 -14.13
CA CYS A 303 17.37 3.81 -14.30
C CYS A 303 16.65 5.13 -13.99
N ILE A 304 17.04 5.85 -12.93
CA ILE A 304 16.45 7.15 -12.62
C ILE A 304 16.68 8.16 -13.76
N LYS A 305 17.90 8.22 -14.32
CA LYS A 305 18.23 9.12 -15.44
C LYS A 305 17.44 8.81 -16.72
N ARG A 306 16.97 7.58 -16.89
CA ARG A 306 16.15 7.15 -18.03
C ARG A 306 14.67 7.46 -17.88
N LEU A 307 14.23 7.97 -16.72
CA LEU A 307 12.84 8.38 -16.54
C LEU A 307 12.46 9.47 -17.54
N PRO A 308 11.23 9.45 -18.09
CA PRO A 308 10.73 10.52 -18.94
C PRO A 308 10.76 11.88 -18.24
N ALA A 309 10.84 12.94 -19.05
CA ALA A 309 10.73 14.30 -18.53
C ALA A 309 9.37 14.51 -17.84
N PRO A 310 9.33 15.08 -16.62
CA PRO A 310 8.08 15.40 -15.95
C PRO A 310 7.18 16.35 -16.74
N SER A 311 5.87 16.28 -16.50
CA SER A 311 4.90 17.20 -17.11
C SER A 311 5.28 18.65 -16.83
N SER A 312 5.16 19.51 -17.85
CA SER A 312 5.46 20.94 -17.70
C SER A 312 4.60 21.55 -16.58
N LYS A 313 5.21 22.43 -15.77
CA LYS A 313 4.61 23.09 -14.57
C LYS A 313 4.50 22.23 -13.31
N TYR A 314 4.86 20.94 -13.37
CA TYR A 314 5.01 20.08 -12.20
C TYR A 314 6.48 20.06 -11.72
N VAL A 315 6.82 19.19 -10.76
CA VAL A 315 8.20 19.07 -10.28
C VAL A 315 9.06 18.52 -11.42
N GLN A 316 10.02 19.32 -11.90
CA GLN A 316 10.76 19.05 -13.14
C GLN A 316 11.89 18.03 -13.00
N THR A 317 12.16 17.54 -11.80
CA THR A 317 13.19 16.51 -11.55
C THR A 317 12.64 15.41 -10.65
N PRO A 318 13.06 14.13 -10.86
CA PRO A 318 12.81 13.08 -9.90
C PRO A 318 13.32 13.48 -8.51
N HIS A 319 12.53 13.24 -7.46
CA HIS A 319 12.85 13.75 -6.13
C HIS A 319 12.51 12.77 -5.01
N LYS A 320 13.17 12.91 -3.86
CA LYS A 320 12.90 12.09 -2.66
C LYS A 320 11.71 12.57 -1.82
N GLY A 321 11.09 13.70 -2.17
CA GLY A 321 9.97 14.28 -1.39
C GLY A 321 10.46 14.95 -0.10
N ARG A 322 9.90 16.14 0.20
CA ARG A 322 10.20 16.99 1.37
C ARG A 322 9.30 18.23 1.35
N HIS A 323 9.23 18.97 2.45
CA HIS A 323 8.53 20.27 2.53
C HIS A 323 8.96 21.29 1.45
N GLY A 324 10.20 21.23 0.97
CA GLY A 324 10.74 22.17 -0.03
C GLY A 324 10.60 21.75 -1.49
N VAL A 325 9.83 20.70 -1.81
CA VAL A 325 9.54 20.36 -3.21
C VAL A 325 8.53 21.37 -3.78
N GLN A 326 8.92 22.09 -4.82
CA GLN A 326 8.07 23.11 -5.45
C GLN A 326 6.97 22.43 -6.27
N GLN A 327 5.78 22.35 -5.69
CA GLN A 327 4.57 21.85 -6.35
C GLN A 327 3.96 22.93 -7.29
N PRO A 328 3.09 22.55 -8.25
CA PRO A 328 2.54 23.45 -9.29
C PRO A 328 1.93 24.75 -8.73
N PRO A 329 2.05 25.91 -9.39
CA PRO A 329 1.50 27.17 -8.88
C PRO A 329 -0.04 27.19 -8.82
N ARG A 330 -0.61 28.20 -8.14
CA ARG A 330 -2.07 28.40 -8.05
C ARG A 330 -2.69 28.62 -9.44
N GLY A 331 -3.83 28.01 -9.71
CA GLY A 331 -4.60 28.21 -10.96
C GLY A 331 -4.44 27.09 -12.00
N PHE A 332 -3.92 25.93 -11.59
CA PHE A 332 -3.85 24.70 -12.37
C PHE A 332 -4.70 23.62 -11.73
#